data_AF-A0AAU9Y696-F1
#
_entry.id   AF-A0AAU9Y696-F1
#
_cell.length_a   1.000
_cell.length_b   1.000
_cell.length_c   1.000
_cell.angle_alpha   90.00
_cell.angle_beta   90.00
_cell.angle_gamma   90.00
#
_symmetry.space_group_name_H-M   'P 1'
#
loop_
_entity.id
_entity.type
_entity.pdbx_description
1 polymer ?
#
loop_
_entity_poly.entity_id
_entity_poly.type
_entity_poly.pdbx_seq_one_letter_code
_entity_poly.pdbx_strand_id
1 'polypeptide(L)'
;MATFREAREALLLANALDLIADEEMLLLYDVNTSKNLDIPYWKYEKFNLDSLSDDECKSEFRFLKHDIYNLLDVLDLPDKITCPNRFYVYSDEALCLLLRRFVFH
;
A
#
# COMPACT_ATOMS: atom_id res chain seq x y z
N MET A 1 14.07 -15.45 10.53
CA MET A 1 13.34 -14.61 11.50
C MET A 1 11.86 -14.74 11.16
N ALA A 2 11.02 -15.12 12.13
CA ALA A 2 9.58 -15.19 11.90
C ALA A 2 9.01 -13.79 11.72
N THR A 3 8.10 -13.62 10.77
CA THR A 3 7.35 -12.36 10.58
C THR A 3 6.33 -12.16 11.70
N PHE A 4 5.88 -10.93 11.91
CA PHE A 4 4.78 -10.62 12.84
C PHE A 4 3.53 -11.44 12.57
N ARG A 5 3.26 -11.74 11.29
CA ARG A 5 2.16 -12.60 10.87
C ARG A 5 2.36 -14.06 11.30
N GLU A 6 3.53 -14.64 11.03
CA GLU A 6 3.86 -16.01 11.43
C GLU A 6 3.79 -16.18 12.96
N ALA A 7 4.23 -15.16 13.72
CA ALA A 7 4.10 -15.16 15.17
C ALA A 7 2.62 -15.18 15.62
N ARG A 8 1.75 -14.38 15.00
CA ARG A 8 0.31 -14.38 15.28
C ARG A 8 -0.36 -15.71 14.93
N GLU A 9 -0.01 -16.32 13.79
CA GLU A 9 -0.53 -17.64 13.39
C GLU A 9 -0.13 -18.72 14.41
N ALA A 10 1.12 -18.68 14.91
CA ALA A 10 1.58 -19.59 15.95
C ALA A 10 0.88 -19.37 17.30
N LEU A 11 0.62 -18.11 17.69
CA LEU A 11 -0.12 -17.79 18.92
C LEU A 11 -1.57 -18.28 18.87
N LEU A 12 -2.25 -18.14 17.73
CA LEU A 12 -3.59 -18.68 17.51
C LEU A 12 -3.62 -20.20 17.68
N LEU A 13 -2.62 -20.91 17.12
CA LEU A 13 -2.49 -22.35 17.27
C LEU A 13 -2.19 -22.76 18.71
N ALA A 14 -1.31 -22.03 19.40
CA ALA A 14 -0.99 -22.29 20.80
C ALA A 14 -2.21 -22.14 21.71
N ASN A 15 -3.04 -21.11 21.48
CA ASN A 15 -4.30 -20.92 22.21
C ASN A 15 -5.30 -22.05 21.90
N ALA A 16 -5.42 -22.45 20.63
CA ALA A 16 -6.30 -23.57 20.23
C ALA A 16 -5.85 -24.93 20.78
N LEU A 17 -4.59 -25.05 21.21
CA LEU A 17 -4.02 -26.23 21.87
C LEU A 17 -3.98 -26.09 23.41
N ASP A 18 -4.63 -25.07 23.97
CA ASP A 18 -4.64 -24.74 25.41
C ASP A 18 -3.22 -24.58 26.01
N LEU A 19 -2.24 -24.18 25.20
CA LEU A 19 -0.85 -23.96 25.65
C LEU A 19 -0.65 -22.57 26.27
N ILE A 20 -1.53 -21.63 25.94
CA ILE A 20 -1.56 -20.26 26.47
C ILE A 20 -3.00 -19.89 26.79
N ALA A 21 -3.21 -19.01 27.77
CA ALA A 21 -4.54 -18.51 28.09
C ALA A 21 -5.01 -17.45 27.09
N ASP A 22 -6.32 -17.23 27.01
CA ASP A 22 -6.92 -16.21 26.13
C ASP A 22 -6.36 -14.81 26.41
N GLU A 23 -6.10 -14.47 27.67
CA GLU A 23 -5.51 -13.18 28.05
C GLU A 23 -4.06 -13.03 27.56
N GLU A 24 -3.27 -14.10 27.65
CA GLU A 24 -1.89 -14.13 27.17
C GLU A 24 -1.84 -14.06 25.65
N MET A 25 -2.71 -14.81 24.98
CA MET A 25 -2.90 -14.77 23.55
C MET A 25 -3.23 -13.34 23.10
N LEU A 26 -4.20 -12.68 23.74
CA LEU A 26 -4.62 -11.33 23.36
C LEU A 26 -3.48 -10.31 23.47
N LEU A 27 -2.76 -10.32 24.59
CA LEU A 27 -1.62 -9.42 24.82
C LEU A 27 -0.50 -9.65 23.79
N LEU A 28 -0.17 -10.92 23.52
CA LEU A 28 0.88 -11.28 22.57
C LEU A 28 0.46 -10.99 21.12
N TYR A 29 -0.81 -11.18 20.79
CA TYR A 29 -1.35 -10.89 19.46
C TYR A 29 -1.27 -9.39 19.14
N ASP A 30 -1.59 -8.53 20.09
CA ASP A 30 -1.48 -7.06 19.94
C ASP A 30 -0.03 -6.62 19.76
N VAL A 31 0.90 -7.15 20.57
CA VAL A 31 2.34 -6.86 20.44
C VAL A 31 2.90 -7.30 19.07
N ASN A 32 2.34 -8.39 18.53
CA ASN A 32 2.70 -8.89 17.20
C ASN A 32 1.83 -8.31 16.07
N THR A 33 1.01 -7.30 16.35
CA THR A 33 0.26 -6.57 15.32
C THR A 33 1.05 -5.35 14.88
N SER A 34 1.56 -5.42 13.65
CA SER A 34 2.19 -4.28 12.99
C SER A 34 1.17 -3.15 12.79
N LYS A 35 1.58 -1.89 12.98
CA LYS A 35 0.78 -0.71 12.59
C LYS A 35 0.60 -0.59 11.07
N ASN A 36 1.45 -1.25 10.29
CA ASN A 36 1.25 -1.36 8.85
C ASN A 36 0.08 -2.30 8.58
N LEU A 37 -0.83 -1.87 7.71
CA LEU A 37 -1.90 -2.70 7.21
C LEU A 37 -1.33 -4.02 6.68
N ASP A 38 -1.88 -5.15 7.15
CA ASP A 38 -1.52 -6.51 6.74
C ASP A 38 -2.13 -6.83 5.36
N ILE A 39 -1.95 -5.91 4.41
CA ILE A 39 -2.42 -6.01 3.04
C ILE A 39 -1.35 -6.77 2.27
N PRO A 40 -1.68 -7.91 1.63
CA PRO A 40 -0.74 -8.64 0.80
C PRO A 40 -0.51 -7.87 -0.49
N TYR A 41 0.41 -6.91 -0.48
CA TYR A 41 0.70 -6.03 -1.62
C TYR A 41 0.96 -6.82 -2.91
N TRP A 42 1.54 -8.01 -2.80
CA TRP A 42 1.82 -8.92 -3.91
C TRP A 42 0.57 -9.50 -4.60
N LYS A 43 -0.61 -9.39 -3.99
CA LYS A 43 -1.87 -9.81 -4.61
C LYS A 43 -2.49 -8.73 -5.50
N TYR A 44 -2.01 -7.49 -5.42
CA TYR A 44 -2.50 -6.40 -6.24
C TYR A 44 -1.64 -6.27 -7.49
N GLU A 45 -2.27 -5.96 -8.62
CA GLU A 45 -1.53 -5.59 -9.81
C GLU A 45 -0.73 -4.32 -9.55
N LYS A 46 0.46 -4.27 -10.15
CA LYS A 46 1.28 -3.06 -10.13
C LYS A 46 0.58 -2.00 -10.95
N PHE A 47 0.54 -0.78 -10.42
CA PHE A 47 0.06 0.36 -11.16
C PHE A 47 0.90 0.58 -12.43
N ASN A 48 0.24 0.92 -13.54
CA ASN A 48 0.87 1.28 -14.79
C ASN A 48 0.02 2.35 -15.50
N LEU A 49 0.54 3.58 -15.58
CA LEU A 49 -0.16 4.67 -16.26
C LEU A 49 -0.32 4.39 -17.76
N ASP A 50 0.62 3.69 -18.38
CA ASP A 50 0.57 3.41 -19.81
C ASP A 50 -0.57 2.46 -20.20
N SER A 51 -1.02 1.60 -19.28
CA SER A 51 -2.14 0.69 -19.56
C SER A 51 -3.51 1.36 -19.55
N LEU A 52 -3.64 2.56 -18.97
CA LEU A 52 -4.92 3.26 -18.89
C LEU A 52 -5.27 3.96 -20.21
N SER A 53 -6.53 3.98 -20.60
CA SER A 53 -7.04 4.84 -21.68
C SER A 53 -7.20 6.29 -21.22
N ASP A 54 -7.37 7.22 -22.18
CA ASP A 54 -7.66 8.61 -21.84
C ASP A 54 -8.97 8.77 -21.06
N ASP A 55 -9.98 7.95 -21.36
CA ASP A 55 -11.25 7.96 -20.63
C ASP A 55 -11.08 7.46 -19.19
N GLU A 56 -10.28 6.42 -18.96
CA GLU A 56 -9.95 5.93 -17.62
C GLU A 56 -9.15 6.97 -16.83
N CYS A 57 -8.13 7.59 -17.44
CA CYS A 57 -7.39 8.69 -16.82
C CYS A 57 -8.30 9.87 -16.44
N LYS A 58 -9.21 10.24 -17.34
CA LYS A 58 -10.16 11.33 -17.10
C LYS A 58 -11.16 10.98 -16.00
N SER A 59 -11.58 9.73 -15.90
CA SER A 59 -12.48 9.26 -14.84
C SER A 59 -11.78 9.22 -13.47
N GLU A 60 -10.59 8.63 -13.40
CA GLU A 60 -9.87 8.40 -12.14
C GLU A 60 -9.10 9.62 -11.63
N PHE A 61 -8.64 10.50 -12.54
CA PHE A 61 -7.75 11.62 -12.21
C PHE A 61 -8.27 12.99 -12.65
N ARG A 62 -9.29 13.06 -13.52
CA ARG A 62 -9.78 14.30 -14.18
C ARG A 62 -8.80 14.95 -15.16
N PHE A 63 -7.72 14.25 -15.52
CA PHE A 63 -6.73 14.67 -16.50
C PHE A 63 -6.67 13.68 -17.65
N LEU A 64 -6.29 14.14 -18.84
CA LEU A 64 -5.94 13.23 -19.94
C LEU A 64 -4.55 12.64 -19.69
N LYS A 65 -4.22 11.49 -20.31
CA LYS A 65 -2.93 10.83 -20.05
C LYS A 65 -1.75 11.76 -20.34
N HIS A 66 -1.80 12.49 -21.45
CA HIS A 66 -0.74 13.42 -21.82
C HIS A 66 -0.57 14.57 -20.82
N ASP A 67 -1.64 15.04 -20.19
CA ASP A 67 -1.57 16.09 -19.17
C ASP A 67 -0.85 15.58 -17.91
N ILE A 68 -1.04 14.31 -17.55
CA ILE A 68 -0.36 13.69 -16.42
C ILE A 68 1.15 13.60 -16.69
N TYR A 69 1.55 13.20 -17.90
CA TYR A 69 2.97 13.21 -18.28
C TYR A 69 3.56 14.62 -18.29
N ASN A 70 2.84 15.60 -18.83
CA ASN A 70 3.27 17.00 -18.78
C ASN A 70 3.43 17.49 -17.34
N LEU A 71 2.54 17.09 -16.42
CA LEU A 71 2.65 17.41 -15.00
C LEU A 71 3.89 16.77 -14.37
N LEU A 72 4.23 15.52 -14.71
CA LEU A 72 5.45 14.87 -14.24
C LEU A 72 6.69 15.66 -14.66
N ASP A 73 6.76 16.06 -15.92
CA ASP A 73 7.88 16.81 -16.48
C ASP A 73 8.02 18.20 -15.84
N VAL A 74 6.90 18.92 -15.66
CA VAL A 74 6.90 20.28 -15.10
C VAL A 74 7.21 20.28 -13.60
N LEU A 75 6.76 19.26 -12.87
CA LEU A 75 7.03 19.12 -11.44
C LEU A 75 8.46 18.63 -11.16
N ASP A 76 9.17 18.13 -12.18
CA ASP A 76 10.54 17.60 -12.08
C ASP A 76 10.68 16.59 -10.93
N LEU A 77 9.71 15.66 -10.84
CA LEU A 77 9.70 14.66 -9.79
C LEU A 77 10.82 13.63 -10.00
N PRO A 78 11.51 13.20 -8.93
CA PRO A 78 12.51 12.14 -9.05
C PRO A 78 11.85 10.82 -9.46
N ASP A 79 12.52 10.00 -10.27
CA ASP A 79 12.03 8.69 -10.74
C ASP A 79 11.42 7.81 -9.64
N LYS A 80 11.98 7.91 -8.42
CA LYS A 80 11.50 7.20 -7.23
C LYS A 80 11.43 8.12 -6.03
N ILE A 81 10.30 8.07 -5.35
CA ILE A 81 10.07 8.76 -4.09
C ILE A 81 10.18 7.73 -2.97
N THR A 82 11.10 7.95 -2.03
CA THR A 82 11.31 7.04 -0.88
C THR A 82 10.55 7.57 0.33
N CYS A 83 9.64 6.75 0.86
CA CYS A 83 8.87 7.02 2.06
C CYS A 83 9.72 6.79 3.33
N PRO A 84 9.35 7.39 4.48
CA PRO A 84 10.07 7.20 5.75
C PRO A 84 10.18 5.75 6.22
N ASN A 85 9.24 4.89 5.82
CA ASN A 85 9.24 3.45 6.08
C ASN A 85 10.15 2.66 5.11
N ARG A 86 10.99 3.35 4.31
CA ARG A 86 11.91 2.80 3.30
C ARG A 86 11.25 2.09 2.11
N PHE A 87 9.93 2.16 1.98
CA PHE A 87 9.27 1.80 0.74
C PHE A 87 9.50 2.90 -0.29
N TYR A 88 9.61 2.52 -1.55
CA TYR A 88 9.67 3.48 -2.66
C TYR A 88 8.46 3.32 -3.55
N VAL A 89 8.07 4.40 -4.21
CA VAL A 89 7.02 4.42 -5.24
C VAL A 89 7.56 5.21 -6.44
N TYR A 90 7.11 4.87 -7.65
CA TYR A 90 7.51 5.61 -8.85
C TYR A 90 6.80 6.96 -8.92
N SER A 91 7.41 7.96 -9.57
CA SER A 91 6.88 9.32 -9.63
C SER A 91 5.50 9.42 -10.27
N ASP A 92 5.26 8.65 -11.34
CA ASP A 92 3.97 8.53 -12.02
C ASP A 92 2.88 7.97 -11.09
N GLU A 93 3.17 6.88 -10.39
CA GLU A 93 2.27 6.28 -9.41
C GLU A 93 1.99 7.24 -8.25
N ALA A 94 3.02 7.92 -7.73
CA ALA A 94 2.88 8.91 -6.67
C ALA A 94 1.96 10.07 -7.09
N LEU A 95 2.15 10.59 -8.30
CA LEU A 95 1.35 11.66 -8.84
C LEU A 95 -0.10 11.21 -9.03
N CYS A 96 -0.34 10.05 -9.63
CA CYS A 96 -1.69 9.50 -9.82
C CYS A 96 -2.40 9.25 -8.48
N LEU A 97 -1.69 8.77 -7.45
CA LEU A 97 -2.23 8.64 -6.08
C LEU A 97 -2.64 9.99 -5.50
N LEU A 98 -1.86 11.04 -5.75
CA LEU A 98 -2.17 12.41 -5.32
C LEU A 98 -3.40 12.94 -6.06
N LEU A 99 -3.41 12.85 -7.39
CA LEU A 99 -4.51 13.33 -8.24
C LEU A 99 -5.84 12.69 -7.85
N ARG A 100 -5.85 11.38 -7.60
CA ARG A 100 -7.04 10.63 -7.18
C ARG A 100 -7.65 11.18 -5.88
N ARG A 101 -6.86 11.74 -4.97
CA ARG A 101 -7.36 12.37 -3.72
C ARG A 101 -8.03 13.72 -3.95
N PHE A 102 -7.71 14.39 -5.05
CA PHE A 102 -8.30 15.68 -5.43
C PHE A 102 -9.49 15.54 -6.36
N VAL A 103 -9.87 14.32 -6.73
CA VAL A 103 -11.12 14.06 -7.44
C VAL A 103 -12.26 14.17 -6.43
N PHE A 104 -12.82 15.37 -6.33
CA PHE A 104 -14.06 15.59 -5.62
C PHE A 104 -15.24 15.11 -6.48
N HIS A 105 -16.20 14.46 -5.82
CA HIS A 105 -17.48 14.05 -6.39
C HIS A 105 -18.56 15.07 -6.07
#